data_AF-A0A952GGQ4-F1
#
_entry.id   AF-A0A952GGQ4-F1
#
_cell.length_a   1.000
_cell.length_b   1.000
_cell.length_c   1.000
_cell.angle_alpha   90.00
_cell.angle_beta   90.00
_cell.angle_gamma   90.00
#
_symmetry.space_group_name_H-M   'P 1'
#
loop_
_entity.id
_entity.type
_entity.pdbx_description
1 polymer ?
#
loop_
_entity_poly.entity_id
_entity_poly.type
_entity_poly.pdbx_seq_one_letter_code
_entity_poly.pdbx_strand_id
1 'polypeptide(L)'
;TNENYAKNCQAAGGKGCAGTFSDFTGRRAMGYYDQGFLNYYYYMASQFALSDRWFSPVSSKSIPNRIATLTGGTTQGLALDPGNDDGLPQLQIPTIFAKLTAANVSWKLYYTVTQGGCLDSDDCQSRGASAVYPATNFSQLADSYTYLHSNPGTCAAPTQPSSVVGDSSNSFCIDPTHIAPLSSYYTDLANGTLPSFAFIESGYGVNDEHPGSGQSILAGQQQVAKVVNSLMTSSSWMNSVFFLAYDEGGGPYDHVPPVPGHSNDNTDPMVGSISVGNIPDINSISVDPDTYYPCVPPGGTPTLHCDVRSSQPGANPSDAPAVNGFKAQLGFRVPNMVISPYVRKHYVSHIPMDHTAILKFVQSRFLGASEHLTERDKAQPDLTDFFDFTGAPWAAPPTPPTPVSPASLGYDPCTPTNFGP
;
A
#
# COMPACT_ATOMS: atom_id res chain seq x y z
N THR A 1 -14.32 5.35 -14.98
CA THR A 1 -13.45 5.52 -13.81
C THR A 1 -12.03 5.67 -14.29
N ASN A 2 -11.06 5.77 -13.38
CA ASN A 2 -9.65 5.69 -13.71
C ASN A 2 -9.22 4.33 -14.34
N GLU A 3 -10.14 3.39 -14.56
CA GLU A 3 -9.97 2.25 -15.48
C GLU A 3 -10.02 2.66 -16.96
N ASN A 4 -9.01 3.41 -17.39
CA ASN A 4 -8.39 3.33 -18.72
C ASN A 4 -7.51 4.56 -18.95
N TYR A 5 -6.48 4.77 -18.11
CA TYR A 5 -5.38 5.63 -18.53
C TYR A 5 -4.34 4.91 -19.41
N ALA A 6 -4.33 3.59 -19.52
CA ALA A 6 -3.52 2.94 -20.56
C ALA A 6 -4.06 1.58 -20.99
N LYS A 7 -4.68 1.52 -22.16
CA LYS A 7 -4.22 0.51 -23.10
C LYS A 7 -2.87 1.02 -23.57
N ASN A 8 -1.79 0.57 -22.93
CA ASN A 8 -0.48 0.50 -23.57
C ASN A 8 -0.71 0.06 -25.02
N CYS A 9 -0.57 0.96 -26.01
CA CYS A 9 -0.42 0.70 -27.46
C CYS A 9 -1.09 1.78 -28.34
N GLN A 10 -0.61 2.10 -29.54
CA GLN A 10 -0.10 1.16 -30.54
C GLN A 10 1.05 1.74 -31.39
N ALA A 11 2.30 1.36 -31.09
CA ALA A 11 3.33 0.99 -32.09
C ALA A 11 4.57 0.45 -31.37
N ALA A 12 5.28 -0.46 -32.03
CA ALA A 12 6.49 -1.12 -31.51
C ALA A 12 7.53 -0.09 -31.04
N GLY A 13 8.03 -0.25 -29.80
CA GLY A 13 9.08 0.60 -29.22
C GLY A 13 8.57 1.75 -28.35
N GLY A 14 7.62 1.46 -27.45
CA GLY A 14 6.91 2.44 -26.63
C GLY A 14 7.78 3.52 -25.98
N LYS A 15 7.49 4.78 -26.34
CA LYS A 15 7.32 5.95 -25.46
C LYS A 15 6.55 6.99 -26.25
N GLY A 16 5.35 7.37 -25.81
CA GLY A 16 4.59 8.41 -26.49
C GLY A 16 3.13 8.48 -26.08
N CYS A 17 2.86 9.07 -24.91
CA CYS A 17 1.52 9.58 -24.62
C CYS A 17 1.29 10.88 -25.40
N ALA A 18 1.04 10.76 -26.71
CA ALA A 18 0.52 11.85 -27.52
C ALA A 18 -0.69 11.33 -28.30
N GLY A 19 -1.89 11.67 -27.82
CA GLY A 19 -3.15 11.43 -28.54
C GLY A 19 -4.29 10.94 -27.66
N THR A 20 -5.44 11.62 -27.80
CA THR A 20 -6.84 11.18 -27.54
C THR A 20 -7.24 10.64 -26.16
N PHE A 21 -6.30 10.34 -25.27
CA PHE A 21 -6.53 9.68 -23.97
C PHE A 21 -5.96 10.45 -22.78
N SER A 22 -5.47 11.67 -23.00
CA SER A 22 -5.19 12.65 -21.95
C SER A 22 -6.48 13.36 -21.59
N ASP A 23 -6.88 13.32 -20.31
CA ASP A 23 -8.07 14.03 -19.85
C ASP A 23 -7.66 15.42 -19.40
N PHE A 24 -7.50 16.30 -20.39
CA PHE A 24 -7.17 17.69 -20.17
C PHE A 24 -8.30 18.48 -19.49
N THR A 25 -9.48 17.87 -19.33
CA THR A 25 -10.66 18.49 -18.71
C THR A 25 -10.89 18.05 -17.27
N GLY A 26 -10.09 17.10 -16.76
CA GLY A 26 -10.18 16.57 -15.38
C GLY A 26 -11.41 15.71 -15.08
N ARG A 27 -12.24 15.35 -16.06
CA ARG A 27 -13.49 14.58 -15.84
C ARG A 27 -13.29 13.24 -15.14
N ARG A 28 -12.25 12.49 -15.52
CA ARG A 28 -11.90 11.18 -14.92
C ARG A 28 -11.33 11.34 -13.52
N ALA A 29 -10.56 12.39 -13.27
CA ALA A 29 -10.11 12.72 -11.93
C ALA A 29 -11.32 12.97 -11.00
N MET A 30 -12.40 13.58 -11.49
CA MET A 30 -13.61 13.80 -10.71
C MET A 30 -14.56 12.57 -10.63
N GLY A 31 -14.22 11.46 -11.28
CA GLY A 31 -15.07 10.26 -11.31
C GLY A 31 -15.05 9.49 -9.99
N TYR A 32 -16.15 8.83 -9.65
CA TYR A 32 -16.28 7.97 -8.47
C TYR A 32 -17.00 6.66 -8.82
N TYR A 33 -16.86 5.67 -7.94
CA TYR A 33 -17.57 4.40 -8.02
C TYR A 33 -18.67 4.35 -6.96
N ASP A 34 -19.83 3.80 -7.30
CA ASP A 34 -20.94 3.58 -6.38
C ASP A 34 -21.09 2.10 -5.97
N GLN A 35 -22.05 1.83 -5.10
CA GLN A 35 -22.38 0.49 -4.61
C GLN A 35 -22.88 -0.47 -5.71
N GLY A 36 -23.39 0.04 -6.83
CA GLY A 36 -23.82 -0.78 -7.96
C GLY A 36 -22.62 -1.38 -8.69
N PHE A 37 -21.50 -0.68 -8.69
CA PHE A 37 -20.25 -1.12 -9.31
C PHE A 37 -19.33 -1.86 -8.32
N LEU A 38 -19.08 -1.29 -7.14
CA LEU A 38 -18.20 -1.85 -6.10
C LEU A 38 -18.99 -2.46 -4.93
N ASN A 39 -19.95 -3.34 -5.24
CA ASN A 39 -20.91 -3.87 -4.26
C ASN A 39 -20.27 -4.56 -3.04
N TYR A 40 -19.13 -5.23 -3.22
CA TYR A 40 -18.46 -5.95 -2.13
C TYR A 40 -17.88 -4.96 -1.13
N TYR A 41 -17.16 -3.93 -1.60
CA TYR A 41 -16.57 -2.93 -0.70
C TYR A 41 -17.62 -2.15 0.07
N TYR A 42 -18.70 -1.72 -0.59
CA TYR A 42 -19.81 -1.04 0.07
C TYR A 42 -20.50 -1.96 1.10
N TYR A 43 -20.66 -3.25 0.79
CA TYR A 43 -21.17 -4.21 1.76
C TYR A 43 -20.24 -4.31 2.97
N MET A 44 -18.94 -4.52 2.76
CA MET A 44 -17.98 -4.69 3.86
C MET A 44 -17.91 -3.44 4.74
N ALA A 45 -17.92 -2.25 4.15
CA ALA A 45 -18.02 -0.97 4.85
C ALA A 45 -19.30 -0.85 5.70
N SER A 46 -20.45 -1.30 5.19
CA SER A 46 -21.72 -1.27 5.93
C SER A 46 -21.79 -2.24 7.12
N GLN A 47 -20.97 -3.31 7.10
CA GLN A 47 -20.93 -4.30 8.16
C GLN A 47 -19.84 -3.95 9.18
N PHE A 48 -18.61 -3.74 8.73
CA PHE A 48 -17.46 -3.56 9.58
C PHE A 48 -17.20 -2.08 9.86
N ALA A 49 -15.94 -1.67 9.85
CA ALA A 49 -15.54 -0.30 10.06
C ALA A 49 -14.57 0.19 9.00
N LEU A 50 -14.61 1.49 8.74
CA LEU A 50 -13.73 2.22 7.84
C LEU A 50 -13.25 3.50 8.51
N SER A 51 -12.18 4.10 7.98
CA SER A 51 -11.81 5.47 8.32
C SER A 51 -12.06 6.38 7.12
N ASP A 52 -12.72 7.50 7.37
CA ASP A 52 -12.86 8.58 6.39
C ASP A 52 -11.75 9.63 6.54
N ARG A 53 -10.67 9.32 7.27
CA ARG A 53 -9.50 10.18 7.46
C ARG A 53 -8.20 9.36 7.47
N TRP A 54 -8.13 8.37 6.58
CA TRP A 54 -6.97 7.51 6.39
C TRP A 54 -6.13 7.98 5.21
N PHE A 55 -4.89 8.38 5.45
CA PHE A 55 -4.02 9.01 4.45
C PHE A 55 -2.85 8.09 4.07
N SER A 56 -2.36 8.22 2.85
CA SER A 56 -1.08 7.60 2.49
C SER A 56 0.06 8.32 3.25
N PRO A 57 1.10 7.61 3.74
CA PRO A 57 2.13 8.20 4.59
C PRO A 57 2.89 9.36 3.97
N VAL A 58 3.06 9.37 2.64
CA VAL A 58 3.78 10.41 1.91
C VAL A 58 2.99 10.85 0.67
N SER A 59 3.13 12.13 0.31
CA SER A 59 2.52 12.70 -0.90
C SER A 59 3.30 12.31 -2.16
N SER A 60 3.34 11.02 -2.45
CA SER A 60 4.06 10.44 -3.59
C SER A 60 3.32 9.23 -4.15
N LYS A 61 3.93 8.58 -5.14
CA LYS A 61 3.43 7.35 -5.79
C LYS A 61 3.61 6.11 -4.89
N SER A 62 3.27 4.94 -5.45
CA SER A 62 3.21 3.64 -4.77
C SER A 62 4.46 3.30 -3.96
N ILE A 63 5.64 3.39 -4.58
CA ILE A 63 6.88 2.86 -4.02
C ILE A 63 7.28 3.58 -2.72
N PRO A 64 7.37 4.93 -2.68
CA PRO A 64 7.60 5.66 -1.43
C PRO A 64 6.58 5.35 -0.35
N ASN A 65 5.28 5.26 -0.68
CA ASN A 65 4.25 4.95 0.32
C ASN A 65 4.36 3.53 0.88
N ARG A 66 4.72 2.54 0.05
CA ARG A 66 4.95 1.16 0.50
C ARG A 66 6.17 1.08 1.41
N ILE A 67 7.28 1.72 1.05
CA ILE A 67 8.47 1.82 1.91
C ILE A 67 8.08 2.45 3.24
N ALA A 68 7.47 3.64 3.21
CA ALA A 68 7.03 4.36 4.40
C ALA A 68 6.07 3.53 5.28
N THR A 69 5.20 2.72 4.68
CA THR A 69 4.31 1.81 5.43
C THR A 69 5.08 0.75 6.23
N LEU A 70 6.25 0.31 5.76
CA LEU A 70 7.05 -0.73 6.41
C LEU A 70 8.11 -0.18 7.38
N THR A 71 8.43 1.11 7.26
CA THR A 71 9.56 1.76 7.96
C THR A 71 9.12 2.83 8.96
N GLY A 72 7.81 2.97 9.20
CA GLY A 72 7.29 3.98 10.12
C GLY A 72 7.31 5.39 9.51
N GLY A 73 7.00 5.53 8.23
CA GLY A 73 6.75 6.82 7.58
C GLY A 73 7.95 7.43 6.87
N THR A 74 9.16 6.91 7.08
CA THR A 74 10.38 7.41 6.45
C THR A 74 10.67 6.73 5.12
N THR A 75 11.11 7.51 4.15
CA THR A 75 11.75 7.00 2.92
C THR A 75 13.24 7.37 2.88
N GLN A 76 13.81 7.83 4.01
CA GLN A 76 15.12 8.51 4.08
C GLN A 76 15.22 9.68 3.10
N GLY A 77 14.10 10.37 2.87
CA GLY A 77 13.98 11.49 1.94
C GLY A 77 14.05 11.11 0.46
N LEU A 78 13.85 9.83 0.11
CA LEU A 78 13.65 9.43 -1.29
C LEU A 78 12.28 9.90 -1.78
N ALA A 79 12.29 10.63 -2.91
CA ALA A 79 11.08 10.98 -3.65
C ALA A 79 10.89 10.16 -4.95
N LEU A 80 11.94 9.45 -5.39
CA LEU A 80 11.95 8.57 -6.57
C LEU A 80 12.08 7.09 -6.16
N ASP A 81 11.99 6.19 -7.15
CA ASP A 81 12.09 4.76 -6.90
C ASP A 81 13.53 4.36 -6.56
N PRO A 82 13.76 3.62 -5.47
CA PRO A 82 15.09 3.12 -5.12
C PRO A 82 15.68 2.24 -6.21
N GLY A 83 16.94 2.47 -6.57
CA GLY A 83 17.70 1.71 -7.55
C GLY A 83 18.36 2.61 -8.59
N ASN A 84 17.87 2.56 -9.83
CA ASN A 84 18.53 3.23 -10.96
C ASN A 84 18.34 4.76 -10.97
N ASP A 85 17.32 5.29 -10.29
CA ASP A 85 17.03 6.72 -10.29
C ASP A 85 17.74 7.52 -9.21
N ASP A 86 18.07 6.89 -8.08
CA ASP A 86 18.71 7.51 -6.91
C ASP A 86 20.15 7.03 -6.65
N GLY A 87 20.60 5.99 -7.37
CA GLY A 87 21.96 5.46 -7.28
C GLY A 87 22.25 4.69 -6.00
N LEU A 88 21.21 4.28 -5.25
CA LEU A 88 21.35 3.45 -4.05
C LEU A 88 20.98 1.99 -4.38
N PRO A 89 21.84 1.01 -4.05
CA PRO A 89 21.53 -0.40 -4.31
C PRO A 89 20.41 -0.92 -3.39
N GLN A 90 20.36 -0.49 -2.13
CA GLN A 90 19.33 -0.82 -1.13
C GLN A 90 19.26 0.24 -0.02
N LEU A 91 18.09 0.37 0.59
CA LEU A 91 17.81 1.24 1.72
C LEU A 91 18.17 0.57 3.04
N GLN A 92 19.03 1.24 3.81
CA GLN A 92 19.43 0.82 5.16
C GLN A 92 18.46 1.46 6.17
N ILE A 93 17.20 1.01 6.15
CA ILE A 93 16.13 1.51 7.02
C ILE A 93 15.63 0.37 7.89
N PRO A 94 15.51 0.56 9.22
CA PRO A 94 14.83 -0.40 10.08
C PRO A 94 13.38 -0.62 9.63
N THR A 95 12.98 -1.88 9.55
CA THR A 95 11.62 -2.26 9.15
C THR A 95 10.86 -2.87 10.32
N ILE A 96 9.53 -2.89 10.22
CA ILE A 96 8.71 -3.66 11.15
C ILE A 96 9.08 -5.15 11.17
N PHE A 97 9.45 -5.71 10.01
CA PHE A 97 9.85 -7.11 9.89
C PHE A 97 11.12 -7.42 10.69
N ALA A 98 12.13 -6.54 10.63
CA ALA A 98 13.34 -6.67 11.43
C ALA A 98 13.03 -6.65 12.93
N LYS A 99 12.15 -5.75 13.39
CA LYS A 99 11.70 -5.71 14.79
C LYS A 99 10.95 -6.99 15.20
N LEU A 100 10.05 -7.49 14.35
CA LEU A 100 9.32 -8.74 14.62
C LEU A 100 10.25 -9.95 14.67
N THR A 101 11.21 -10.05 13.75
CA THR A 101 12.26 -11.08 13.77
C THR A 101 13.05 -11.03 15.08
N ALA A 102 13.51 -9.85 15.50
CA ALA A 102 14.28 -9.69 16.74
C ALA A 102 13.48 -10.11 18.00
N ALA A 103 12.15 -9.96 17.96
CA ALA A 103 11.24 -10.38 19.02
C ALA A 103 10.74 -11.83 18.90
N ASN A 104 11.21 -12.60 17.91
CA ASN A 104 10.70 -13.94 17.57
C ASN A 104 9.18 -13.99 17.31
N VAL A 105 8.63 -12.92 16.74
CA VAL A 105 7.23 -12.84 16.32
C VAL A 105 7.12 -13.31 14.88
N SER A 106 6.29 -14.32 14.61
CA SER A 106 6.13 -14.86 13.27
C SER A 106 5.51 -13.82 12.33
N TRP A 107 6.13 -13.63 11.17
CA TRP A 107 5.62 -12.75 10.13
C TRP A 107 5.81 -13.37 8.75
N LYS A 108 4.91 -13.04 7.82
CA LYS A 108 5.05 -13.44 6.41
C LYS A 108 4.51 -12.37 5.46
N LEU A 109 5.24 -12.11 4.38
CA LEU A 109 4.81 -11.31 3.25
C LEU A 109 4.33 -12.23 2.12
N TYR A 110 3.08 -12.05 1.70
CA TYR A 110 2.48 -12.77 0.59
C TYR A 110 2.42 -11.91 -0.67
N TYR A 111 3.10 -12.33 -1.74
CA TYR A 111 3.07 -11.63 -3.03
C TYR A 111 2.16 -12.34 -4.02
N THR A 112 1.50 -11.61 -4.91
CA THR A 112 0.60 -12.21 -5.92
C THR A 112 1.31 -12.58 -7.20
N VAL A 113 2.33 -11.81 -7.59
CA VAL A 113 3.02 -11.94 -8.87
C VAL A 113 4.51 -11.67 -8.76
N THR A 114 5.23 -12.19 -9.72
CA THR A 114 6.64 -11.90 -9.94
C THR A 114 6.77 -10.87 -11.06
N GLN A 115 7.17 -9.65 -10.71
CA GLN A 115 7.40 -8.50 -11.61
C GLN A 115 8.47 -7.53 -11.09
N GLY A 116 9.30 -7.92 -10.11
CA GLY A 116 9.98 -7.01 -9.19
C GLY A 116 11.34 -6.44 -9.62
N GLY A 117 11.40 -5.13 -9.84
CA GLY A 117 12.64 -4.34 -9.85
C GLY A 117 12.75 -3.35 -11.01
N CYS A 118 11.91 -3.51 -12.03
CA CYS A 118 11.84 -2.63 -13.18
C CYS A 118 10.40 -2.69 -13.70
N LEU A 119 9.63 -1.63 -13.49
CA LEU A 119 8.22 -1.59 -13.91
C LEU A 119 8.14 -1.34 -15.42
N ASP A 120 9.14 -0.63 -15.98
CA ASP A 120 9.29 -0.38 -17.41
C ASP A 120 10.69 -0.73 -17.97
N SER A 121 10.79 -0.80 -19.30
CA SER A 121 12.06 -1.02 -20.02
C SER A 121 13.09 0.10 -19.84
N ASP A 122 12.65 1.22 -19.29
CA ASP A 122 13.49 2.37 -18.95
C ASP A 122 14.13 2.23 -17.58
N ASP A 123 13.39 1.63 -16.64
CA ASP A 123 13.87 1.40 -15.28
C ASP A 123 14.99 0.38 -15.30
N CYS A 124 14.91 -0.61 -16.18
CA CYS A 124 16.05 -1.47 -16.51
C CYS A 124 16.06 -1.65 -18.00
N GLN A 125 17.12 -1.13 -18.63
CA GLN A 125 17.41 -1.07 -20.08
C GLN A 125 17.14 -2.37 -20.88
N SER A 126 16.87 -3.49 -20.19
CA SER A 126 16.21 -4.69 -20.72
C SER A 126 15.35 -5.35 -19.61
N ARG A 127 14.22 -5.98 -19.98
CA ARG A 127 13.41 -6.86 -19.09
C ARG A 127 14.22 -8.12 -18.71
N GLY A 128 15.23 -7.93 -17.85
CA GLY A 128 16.15 -8.96 -17.39
C GLY A 128 15.57 -9.79 -16.23
N ALA A 129 16.44 -10.52 -15.54
CA ALA A 129 16.10 -11.39 -14.39
C ALA A 129 15.38 -10.68 -13.23
N SER A 130 15.32 -9.34 -13.21
CA SER A 130 14.52 -8.60 -12.23
C SER A 130 13.01 -8.72 -12.50
N ALA A 131 12.56 -8.83 -13.76
CA ALA A 131 11.12 -8.92 -14.06
C ALA A 131 10.44 -10.21 -13.53
N VAL A 132 11.21 -11.14 -12.94
CA VAL A 132 10.76 -12.40 -12.35
C VAL A 132 10.93 -12.43 -10.82
N TYR A 133 11.38 -11.35 -10.21
CA TYR A 133 11.43 -11.21 -8.75
C TYR A 133 10.03 -10.99 -8.16
N PRO A 134 9.74 -11.38 -6.89
CA PRO A 134 8.48 -11.03 -6.24
C PRO A 134 8.21 -9.53 -6.35
N ALA A 135 7.01 -9.17 -6.78
CA ALA A 135 6.57 -7.78 -6.90
C ALA A 135 6.26 -7.21 -5.51
N THR A 136 7.32 -7.02 -4.73
CA THR A 136 7.30 -6.54 -3.37
C THR A 136 8.29 -5.40 -3.24
N ASN A 137 7.89 -4.27 -2.66
CA ASN A 137 8.84 -3.20 -2.34
C ASN A 137 9.79 -3.56 -1.19
N PHE A 138 9.58 -4.71 -0.55
CA PHE A 138 10.48 -5.26 0.46
C PHE A 138 11.91 -5.46 -0.06
N SER A 139 12.11 -5.82 -1.33
CA SER A 139 13.44 -6.07 -1.91
C SER A 139 14.36 -4.83 -1.97
N GLN A 140 13.78 -3.64 -1.83
CA GLN A 140 14.50 -2.38 -1.77
C GLN A 140 15.14 -2.14 -0.39
N LEU A 141 14.78 -2.92 0.62
CA LEU A 141 15.25 -2.79 2.00
C LEU A 141 16.39 -3.78 2.25
N ALA A 142 17.44 -3.35 2.93
CA ALA A 142 18.65 -4.15 3.09
C ALA A 142 18.45 -5.45 3.87
N ASP A 143 17.55 -5.45 4.85
CA ASP A 143 17.21 -6.62 5.65
C ASP A 143 16.50 -7.71 4.83
N SER A 144 15.90 -7.35 3.70
CA SER A 144 15.19 -8.27 2.82
C SER A 144 16.09 -9.37 2.26
N TYR A 145 17.39 -9.10 2.06
CA TYR A 145 18.30 -10.04 1.40
C TYR A 145 18.61 -11.28 2.23
N THR A 146 18.28 -11.26 3.52
CA THR A 146 18.32 -12.48 4.34
C THR A 146 17.22 -13.48 3.92
N TYR A 147 16.10 -12.98 3.40
CA TYR A 147 14.90 -13.77 3.08
C TYR A 147 14.65 -13.91 1.57
N LEU A 148 15.12 -12.95 0.78
CA LEU A 148 14.82 -12.84 -0.64
C LEU A 148 15.98 -12.16 -1.37
N HIS A 149 16.73 -12.92 -2.16
CA HIS A 149 17.86 -12.45 -2.98
C HIS A 149 17.90 -13.17 -4.35
N SER A 150 18.52 -12.57 -5.35
CA SER A 150 18.75 -13.21 -6.66
C SER A 150 19.42 -14.58 -6.53
N ASN A 151 19.02 -15.56 -7.34
CA ASN A 151 19.53 -16.92 -7.23
C ASN A 151 20.99 -17.01 -7.74
N PRO A 152 21.98 -17.35 -6.88
CA PRO A 152 23.38 -17.46 -7.29
C PRO A 152 23.72 -18.83 -7.91
N GLY A 153 22.73 -19.68 -8.19
CA GLY A 153 22.85 -21.05 -8.69
C GLY A 153 22.56 -22.11 -7.61
N THR A 154 22.90 -21.84 -6.35
CA THR A 154 22.52 -22.67 -5.19
C THR A 154 22.13 -21.77 -4.03
N CYS A 155 20.88 -21.88 -3.58
CA CYS A 155 20.39 -21.13 -2.42
C CYS A 155 20.97 -21.68 -1.12
N ALA A 156 21.43 -20.78 -0.25
CA ALA A 156 21.93 -21.15 1.07
C ALA A 156 20.76 -21.24 2.06
N ALA A 157 20.73 -22.28 2.89
CA ALA A 157 19.73 -22.40 3.93
C ALA A 157 19.74 -21.15 4.85
N PRO A 158 18.57 -20.64 5.28
CA PRO A 158 17.24 -21.24 5.14
C PRO A 158 16.53 -20.96 3.80
N THR A 159 17.11 -20.15 2.91
CA THR A 159 16.48 -19.88 1.61
C THR A 159 16.57 -21.10 0.70
N GLN A 160 15.59 -21.22 -0.18
CA GLN A 160 15.45 -22.31 -1.13
C GLN A 160 15.17 -21.78 -2.54
N PRO A 161 15.42 -22.60 -3.58
CA PRO A 161 15.14 -22.20 -4.96
C PRO A 161 13.66 -21.86 -5.13
N SER A 162 13.35 -20.70 -5.70
CA SER A 162 11.96 -20.22 -5.87
C SER A 162 11.07 -21.16 -6.70
N SER A 163 11.64 -22.03 -7.52
CA SER A 163 10.90 -23.09 -8.21
C SER A 163 10.14 -24.04 -7.28
N VAL A 164 10.57 -24.22 -6.04
CA VAL A 164 9.85 -25.04 -5.05
C VAL A 164 8.60 -24.33 -4.50
N VAL A 165 8.51 -23.00 -4.66
CA VAL A 165 7.33 -22.19 -4.29
C VAL A 165 6.55 -21.70 -5.51
N GLY A 166 6.92 -22.14 -6.72
CA GLY A 166 6.13 -21.90 -7.94
C GLY A 166 6.74 -20.92 -8.95
N ASP A 167 7.97 -20.43 -8.78
CA ASP A 167 8.67 -19.68 -9.84
C ASP A 167 9.36 -20.66 -10.82
N SER A 168 8.75 -20.88 -11.98
CA SER A 168 9.32 -21.76 -13.01
C SER A 168 10.66 -21.28 -13.56
N SER A 169 10.98 -19.99 -13.45
CA SER A 169 12.26 -19.43 -13.89
C SER A 169 13.39 -19.62 -12.87
N ASN A 170 13.04 -20.00 -11.63
CA ASN A 170 13.97 -20.22 -10.52
C ASN A 170 14.95 -19.07 -10.31
N SER A 171 14.46 -17.84 -10.46
CA SER A 171 15.28 -16.63 -10.65
C SER A 171 15.80 -16.03 -9.35
N PHE A 172 15.16 -16.34 -8.23
CA PHE A 172 15.53 -15.89 -6.89
C PHE A 172 15.55 -17.03 -5.88
N CYS A 173 16.26 -16.81 -4.78
CA CYS A 173 16.20 -17.62 -3.57
C CYS A 173 15.26 -16.96 -2.57
N ILE A 174 14.45 -17.77 -1.89
CA ILE A 174 13.41 -17.29 -1.00
C ILE A 174 13.33 -18.14 0.26
N ASP A 175 13.16 -17.48 1.41
CA ASP A 175 12.75 -18.13 2.65
C ASP A 175 11.21 -18.23 2.69
N PRO A 176 10.61 -19.42 2.49
CA PRO A 176 9.16 -19.60 2.43
C PRO A 176 8.45 -19.34 3.77
N THR A 177 9.20 -19.27 4.86
CA THR A 177 8.63 -18.98 6.19
C THR A 177 8.31 -17.49 6.34
N HIS A 178 8.97 -16.64 5.55
CA HIS A 178 8.84 -15.19 5.63
C HIS A 178 8.31 -14.56 4.34
N ILE A 179 8.60 -15.11 3.17
CA ILE A 179 8.10 -14.58 1.89
C ILE A 179 7.50 -15.74 1.10
N ALA A 180 6.28 -15.58 0.60
CA ALA A 180 5.59 -16.64 -0.13
C ALA A 180 4.59 -16.10 -1.16
N PRO A 181 4.22 -16.86 -2.19
CA PRO A 181 3.11 -16.46 -3.05
C PRO A 181 1.78 -16.45 -2.29
N LEU A 182 0.80 -15.66 -2.75
CA LEU A 182 -0.54 -15.57 -2.16
C LEU A 182 -1.26 -16.93 -2.11
N SER A 183 -0.92 -17.89 -2.98
CA SER A 183 -1.45 -19.26 -2.87
C SER A 183 -1.16 -19.89 -1.50
N SER A 184 0.02 -19.61 -0.91
CA SER A 184 0.42 -20.12 0.40
C SER A 184 -0.41 -19.54 1.54
N TYR A 185 -0.96 -18.32 1.41
CA TYR A 185 -1.87 -17.75 2.41
C TYR A 185 -3.11 -18.64 2.61
N TYR A 186 -3.69 -19.15 1.51
CA TYR A 186 -4.85 -20.05 1.60
C TYR A 186 -4.49 -21.39 2.24
N THR A 187 -3.29 -21.90 1.97
CA THR A 187 -2.76 -23.10 2.64
C THR A 187 -2.55 -22.85 4.13
N ASP A 188 -1.98 -21.70 4.50
CA ASP A 188 -1.76 -21.32 5.89
C ASP A 188 -3.09 -21.15 6.65
N LEU A 189 -4.12 -20.58 6.02
CA LEU A 189 -5.47 -20.52 6.58
C LEU A 189 -6.08 -21.92 6.78
N ALA A 190 -5.96 -22.81 5.79
CA ALA A 190 -6.51 -24.16 5.86
C ALA A 190 -5.83 -24.99 6.96
N ASN A 191 -4.53 -24.78 7.17
CA ASN A 191 -3.74 -25.50 8.16
C ASN A 191 -3.73 -24.85 9.55
N GLY A 192 -4.29 -23.64 9.70
CA GLY A 192 -4.23 -22.88 10.95
C GLY A 192 -2.81 -22.41 11.32
N THR A 193 -1.98 -22.14 10.31
CA THR A 193 -0.56 -21.76 10.45
C THR A 193 -0.27 -20.32 9.99
N LEU A 194 -1.30 -19.47 9.97
CA LEU A 194 -1.13 -18.04 9.65
C LEU A 194 -0.13 -17.39 10.63
N PRO A 195 0.80 -16.54 10.16
CA PRO A 195 1.73 -15.83 11.04
C PRO A 195 1.02 -14.83 11.95
N SER A 196 1.72 -14.36 12.98
CA SER A 196 1.21 -13.30 13.87
C SER A 196 1.04 -11.97 13.13
N PHE A 197 1.87 -11.70 12.13
CA PHE A 197 1.75 -10.57 11.21
C PHE A 197 1.83 -11.03 9.75
N ALA A 198 0.78 -10.76 8.96
CA ALA A 198 0.75 -11.06 7.54
C ALA A 198 0.65 -9.76 6.74
N PHE A 199 1.53 -9.57 5.75
CA PHE A 199 1.45 -8.46 4.80
C PHE A 199 1.16 -9.02 3.41
N ILE A 200 0.06 -8.62 2.77
CA ILE A 200 -0.31 -9.10 1.44
C ILE A 200 -0.09 -7.97 0.44
N GLU A 201 0.75 -8.21 -0.55
CA GLU A 201 1.07 -7.23 -1.60
C GLU A 201 0.60 -7.75 -2.96
N SER A 202 -0.34 -7.02 -3.56
CA SER A 202 -1.02 -7.41 -4.81
C SER A 202 -0.17 -7.23 -6.08
N GLY A 203 1.08 -6.76 -5.94
CA GLY A 203 1.99 -6.49 -7.06
C GLY A 203 1.42 -5.42 -8.02
N TYR A 204 2.06 -5.19 -9.17
CA TYR A 204 1.51 -4.32 -10.21
C TYR A 204 0.75 -5.11 -11.27
N GLY A 205 -0.36 -4.56 -11.77
CA GLY A 205 -0.91 -4.90 -13.08
C GLY A 205 -1.37 -6.35 -13.27
N VAL A 206 -1.69 -7.06 -12.18
CA VAL A 206 -2.36 -8.37 -12.25
C VAL A 206 -3.73 -8.43 -11.56
N ASN A 207 -3.99 -7.68 -10.47
CA ASN A 207 -5.32 -7.44 -9.88
C ASN A 207 -5.23 -6.37 -8.75
N ASP A 208 -4.35 -5.38 -8.90
CA ASP A 208 -3.95 -4.45 -7.84
C ASP A 208 -4.79 -3.18 -7.78
N GLU A 209 -5.80 -3.08 -8.64
CA GLU A 209 -6.68 -1.92 -8.78
C GLU A 209 -5.99 -0.65 -9.26
N HIS A 210 -4.74 -0.75 -9.75
CA HIS A 210 -3.97 0.41 -10.16
C HIS A 210 -4.60 1.09 -11.39
N PRO A 211 -4.88 2.40 -11.32
CA PRO A 211 -5.33 3.20 -12.45
C PRO A 211 -4.45 3.03 -13.69
N GLY A 212 -5.08 2.82 -14.84
CA GLY A 212 -4.34 2.70 -16.10
C GLY A 212 -3.51 1.44 -16.29
N SER A 213 -3.55 0.46 -15.39
CA SER A 213 -2.88 -0.85 -15.58
C SER A 213 -3.47 -1.70 -16.74
N GLY A 214 -4.58 -1.26 -17.33
CA GLY A 214 -5.35 -2.02 -18.33
C GLY A 214 -6.25 -3.08 -17.71
N GLN A 215 -6.34 -3.12 -16.38
CA GLN A 215 -7.13 -4.07 -15.62
C GLN A 215 -8.37 -3.40 -15.04
N SER A 216 -9.42 -4.19 -14.80
CA SER A 216 -10.60 -3.69 -14.13
C SER A 216 -10.44 -3.76 -12.61
N ILE A 217 -10.90 -2.73 -11.88
CA ILE A 217 -11.01 -2.73 -10.41
C ILE A 217 -11.88 -3.90 -9.95
N LEU A 218 -12.81 -4.37 -10.78
CA LEU A 218 -13.69 -5.48 -10.45
C LEU A 218 -12.91 -6.77 -10.24
N ALA A 219 -11.77 -6.93 -10.95
CA ALA A 219 -10.90 -8.07 -10.78
C ALA A 219 -10.11 -7.99 -9.45
N GLY A 220 -9.70 -6.79 -9.05
CA GLY A 220 -9.14 -6.53 -7.71
C GLY A 220 -10.15 -6.78 -6.61
N GLN A 221 -11.39 -6.29 -6.75
CA GLN A 221 -12.48 -6.55 -5.82
C GLN A 221 -12.72 -8.05 -5.63
N GLN A 222 -12.68 -8.83 -6.71
CA GLN A 222 -12.78 -10.28 -6.64
C GLN A 222 -11.61 -10.93 -5.88
N GLN A 223 -10.39 -10.44 -6.07
CA GLN A 223 -9.23 -10.92 -5.31
C GLN A 223 -9.35 -10.59 -3.83
N VAL A 224 -9.69 -9.34 -3.48
CA VAL A 224 -9.89 -8.93 -2.08
C VAL A 224 -11.00 -9.76 -1.44
N ALA A 225 -12.13 -9.94 -2.15
CA ALA A 225 -13.21 -10.78 -1.67
C ALA A 225 -12.75 -12.21 -1.39
N LYS A 226 -11.93 -12.80 -2.26
CA LYS A 226 -11.37 -14.14 -2.05
C LYS A 226 -10.48 -14.20 -0.81
N VAL A 227 -9.58 -13.22 -0.63
CA VAL A 227 -8.65 -13.16 0.52
C VAL A 227 -9.40 -13.01 1.83
N VAL A 228 -10.34 -12.06 1.89
CA VAL A 228 -11.08 -11.72 3.12
C VAL A 228 -12.12 -12.79 3.45
N ASN A 229 -12.87 -13.30 2.46
CA ASN A 229 -13.83 -14.37 2.71
C ASN A 229 -13.13 -15.64 3.19
N SER A 230 -11.96 -15.97 2.64
CA SER A 230 -11.18 -17.12 3.12
C SER A 230 -10.79 -16.97 4.59
N LEU A 231 -10.35 -15.77 5.02
CA LEU A 231 -10.07 -15.49 6.42
C LEU A 231 -11.31 -15.66 7.31
N MET A 232 -12.44 -15.06 6.91
CA MET A 232 -13.70 -15.13 7.65
C MET A 232 -14.17 -16.58 7.86
N THR A 233 -13.95 -17.45 6.88
CA THR A 233 -14.33 -18.87 6.97
C THR A 233 -13.29 -19.76 7.65
N SER A 234 -12.10 -19.24 7.95
CA SER A 234 -10.99 -20.01 8.53
C SER A 234 -11.08 -20.13 10.06
N SER A 235 -10.33 -21.07 10.63
CA SER A 235 -10.14 -21.17 12.07
C SER A 235 -9.41 -19.95 12.68
N SER A 236 -8.73 -19.15 11.85
CA SER A 236 -8.04 -17.93 12.29
C SER A 236 -8.97 -16.74 12.53
N TRP A 237 -10.23 -16.79 12.06
CA TRP A 237 -11.17 -15.65 12.13
C TRP A 237 -11.23 -15.00 13.52
N MET A 238 -11.51 -15.81 14.55
CA MET A 238 -11.69 -15.35 15.93
C MET A 238 -10.46 -14.69 16.57
N ASN A 239 -9.29 -14.82 15.94
CA ASN A 239 -8.02 -14.31 16.44
C ASN A 239 -7.35 -13.34 15.46
N SER A 240 -8.07 -12.86 14.45
CA SER A 240 -7.51 -12.05 13.38
C SER A 240 -8.17 -10.68 13.26
N VAL A 241 -7.39 -9.74 12.76
CA VAL A 241 -7.87 -8.51 12.15
C VAL A 241 -7.23 -8.39 10.78
N PHE A 242 -8.03 -8.00 9.79
CA PHE A 242 -7.57 -7.69 8.44
C PHE A 242 -7.72 -6.19 8.21
N PHE A 243 -6.63 -5.54 7.84
CA PHE A 243 -6.61 -4.15 7.43
C PHE A 243 -6.48 -4.10 5.90
N LEU A 244 -7.44 -3.48 5.23
CA LEU A 244 -7.37 -3.19 3.81
C LEU A 244 -7.12 -1.69 3.64
N ALA A 245 -6.11 -1.33 2.84
CA ALA A 245 -5.86 0.04 2.41
C ALA A 245 -5.23 0.03 1.01
N TYR A 246 -5.20 1.20 0.38
CA TYR A 246 -4.51 1.44 -0.89
C TYR A 246 -3.19 2.13 -0.61
N ASP A 247 -2.16 1.89 -1.43
CA ASP A 247 -0.83 2.48 -1.21
C ASP A 247 -0.80 3.99 -1.46
N GLU A 248 -1.51 4.47 -2.49
CA GLU A 248 -1.62 5.88 -2.85
C GLU A 248 -2.97 6.22 -3.51
N GLY A 249 -3.17 7.50 -3.86
CA GLY A 249 -4.45 8.03 -4.30
C GLY A 249 -4.87 7.64 -5.72
N GLY A 250 -3.94 7.34 -6.62
CA GLY A 250 -4.18 6.88 -7.99
C GLY A 250 -4.57 7.98 -8.98
N GLY A 251 -4.68 9.23 -8.51
CA GLY A 251 -5.05 10.40 -9.32
C GLY A 251 -6.53 10.81 -9.38
N PRO A 252 -7.56 10.04 -8.92
CA PRO A 252 -8.87 10.61 -8.65
C PRO A 252 -8.83 11.71 -7.58
N TYR A 253 -9.87 12.51 -7.58
CA TYR A 253 -10.09 13.63 -6.69
C TYR A 253 -10.50 13.15 -5.29
N ASP A 254 -9.87 13.75 -4.28
CA ASP A 254 -10.37 13.78 -2.91
C ASP A 254 -10.50 15.24 -2.46
N HIS A 255 -11.52 15.54 -1.66
CA HIS A 255 -11.83 16.90 -1.21
C HIS A 255 -11.11 17.32 0.07
N VAL A 256 -10.48 16.38 0.78
CA VAL A 256 -9.76 16.63 2.02
C VAL A 256 -8.30 16.95 1.68
N PRO A 257 -7.82 18.16 1.99
CA PRO A 257 -6.44 18.52 1.71
C PRO A 257 -5.50 17.74 2.65
N PRO A 258 -4.48 17.04 2.13
CA PRO A 258 -3.55 16.27 2.93
C PRO A 258 -2.43 17.15 3.52
N VAL A 259 -2.80 18.32 4.05
CA VAL A 259 -1.87 19.37 4.48
C VAL A 259 -2.03 19.60 5.98
N PRO A 260 -0.93 19.71 6.74
CA PRO A 260 -0.99 19.97 8.18
C PRO A 260 -1.85 21.20 8.50
N GLY A 261 -2.83 21.05 9.41
CA GLY A 261 -3.72 22.14 9.82
C GLY A 261 -5.02 22.27 9.02
N HIS A 262 -5.22 21.50 7.95
CA HIS A 262 -6.27 21.76 6.96
C HIS A 262 -7.26 20.61 6.75
N SER A 263 -7.11 19.51 7.47
CA SER A 263 -7.92 18.31 7.24
C SER A 263 -9.42 18.51 7.51
N ASN A 264 -9.79 19.56 8.26
CA ASN A 264 -11.19 19.91 8.58
C ASN A 264 -11.78 21.03 7.71
N ASP A 265 -11.01 21.63 6.80
CA ASP A 265 -11.38 22.88 6.10
C ASP A 265 -12.63 22.78 5.21
N ASN A 266 -13.08 21.56 4.90
CA ASN A 266 -14.29 21.29 4.12
C ASN A 266 -15.22 20.27 4.81
N THR A 267 -15.06 20.07 6.12
CA THR A 267 -15.89 19.14 6.89
C THR A 267 -17.10 19.87 7.47
N ASP A 268 -18.28 19.24 7.45
CA ASP A 268 -19.47 19.77 8.10
C ASP A 268 -19.19 20.05 9.59
N PRO A 269 -19.78 21.11 10.20
CA PRO A 269 -19.67 21.35 11.64
C PRO A 269 -19.93 20.13 12.54
N MET A 270 -20.70 19.15 12.04
CA MET A 270 -20.94 17.85 12.66
C MET A 270 -20.64 16.71 11.68
N VAL A 271 -19.86 15.72 12.13
CA VAL A 271 -19.70 14.43 11.44
C VAL A 271 -20.48 13.39 12.22
N GLY A 272 -21.66 13.03 11.70
CA GLY A 272 -22.64 12.23 12.45
C GLY A 272 -23.10 12.94 13.72
N SER A 273 -22.72 12.41 14.89
CA SER A 273 -23.03 13.00 16.20
C SER A 273 -21.84 13.70 16.86
N ILE A 274 -20.70 13.79 16.16
CA ILE A 274 -19.45 14.35 16.67
C ILE A 274 -19.26 15.74 16.11
N SER A 275 -18.99 16.73 16.97
CA SER A 275 -18.60 18.07 16.51
C SER A 275 -17.23 18.04 15.85
N VAL A 276 -17.08 18.72 14.72
CA VAL A 276 -15.79 18.82 14.00
C VAL A 276 -14.67 19.38 14.88
N GLY A 277 -15.00 20.24 15.85
CA GLY A 277 -14.01 20.77 16.81
C GLY A 277 -13.44 19.71 17.77
N ASN A 278 -14.07 18.53 17.86
CA ASN A 278 -13.57 17.39 18.63
C ASN A 278 -12.80 16.37 17.77
N ILE A 279 -12.77 16.56 16.45
CA ILE A 279 -11.97 15.74 15.54
C ILE A 279 -10.56 16.33 15.53
N PRO A 280 -9.53 15.58 15.97
CA PRO A 280 -8.15 16.06 15.89
C PRO A 280 -7.80 16.44 14.46
N ASP A 281 -6.97 17.48 14.30
CA ASP A 281 -6.44 17.79 12.98
C ASP A 281 -5.30 16.81 12.64
N ILE A 282 -5.09 16.62 11.34
CA ILE A 282 -4.01 15.82 10.78
C ILE A 282 -2.62 16.22 11.30
N ASN A 283 -2.43 17.47 11.76
CA ASN A 283 -1.19 17.92 12.41
C ASN A 283 -0.73 17.05 13.59
N SER A 284 -1.66 16.33 14.24
CA SER A 284 -1.37 15.44 15.36
C SER A 284 -0.58 14.19 14.95
N ILE A 285 -0.73 13.76 13.70
CA ILE A 285 -0.05 12.58 13.14
C ILE A 285 0.95 12.96 12.05
N SER A 286 0.83 14.16 11.48
CA SER A 286 1.70 14.67 10.44
C SER A 286 3.02 15.15 11.07
N VAL A 287 3.76 14.23 11.70
CA VAL A 287 5.05 14.48 12.34
C VAL A 287 6.15 14.10 11.36
N ASP A 288 7.24 14.86 11.35
CA ASP A 288 8.42 14.53 10.54
C ASP A 288 8.96 13.16 10.99
N PRO A 289 8.92 12.12 10.13
CA PRO A 289 9.46 10.80 10.48
C PRO A 289 10.99 10.84 10.60
N ASP A 290 11.63 11.82 9.97
CA ASP A 290 13.06 11.84 9.75
C ASP A 290 13.77 12.86 10.66
N THR A 291 14.89 12.44 11.25
CA THR A 291 16.00 13.35 11.55
C THR A 291 17.03 13.35 10.42
N TYR A 292 16.74 12.61 9.35
CA TYR A 292 17.63 12.28 8.26
C TYR A 292 17.57 13.36 7.17
N TYR A 293 18.73 13.95 6.88
CA TYR A 293 18.91 14.78 5.70
C TYR A 293 19.27 13.84 4.53
N PRO A 294 18.45 13.77 3.46
CA PRO A 294 18.45 12.68 2.48
C PRO A 294 19.80 12.32 1.83
N CYS A 295 20.82 13.16 1.90
CA CYS A 295 22.06 12.98 1.15
C CYS A 295 23.30 13.47 1.93
N VAL A 296 23.99 12.58 2.63
CA VAL A 296 25.36 12.83 3.12
C VAL A 296 26.29 11.70 2.67
N PRO A 297 26.95 11.83 1.50
CA PRO A 297 28.07 10.95 1.18
C PRO A 297 29.19 11.16 2.21
N PRO A 298 29.99 10.12 2.55
CA PRO A 298 31.14 10.27 3.42
C PRO A 298 32.11 11.34 2.87
N GLY A 299 32.12 12.53 3.49
CA GLY A 299 33.00 13.65 3.13
C GLY A 299 32.52 14.57 1.99
N GLY A 300 31.26 14.49 1.54
CA GLY A 300 30.70 15.34 0.47
C GLY A 300 29.94 16.59 0.96
N THR A 301 29.72 17.54 0.06
CA THR A 301 28.82 18.69 0.28
C THR A 301 27.36 18.21 0.24
N PRO A 302 26.52 18.52 1.24
CA PRO A 302 25.10 18.21 1.22
C PRO A 302 24.45 18.80 -0.04
N THR A 303 23.66 18.01 -0.76
CA THR A 303 22.91 18.47 -1.93
C THR A 303 21.45 18.05 -1.83
N LEU A 304 20.54 18.93 -2.26
CA LEU A 304 19.09 18.70 -2.33
C LEU A 304 18.63 18.44 -3.77
N HIS A 305 19.55 18.10 -4.68
CA HIS A 305 19.26 17.93 -6.11
C HIS A 305 19.28 16.48 -6.57
N CYS A 306 19.11 15.51 -5.68
CA CYS A 306 19.05 14.09 -6.07
C CYS A 306 17.66 13.68 -6.57
N ASP A 307 16.61 14.43 -6.24
CA ASP A 307 15.21 14.06 -6.50
C ASP A 307 14.53 14.91 -7.58
N VAL A 308 15.01 16.13 -7.85
CA VAL A 308 14.49 16.97 -8.94
C VAL A 308 15.58 17.27 -9.96
N ARG A 309 15.57 16.55 -11.08
CA ARG A 309 16.44 16.87 -12.23
C ARG A 309 15.94 18.18 -12.83
N SER A 310 16.84 19.04 -13.32
CA SER A 310 16.48 20.32 -13.97
C SER A 310 15.55 20.17 -15.19
N SER A 311 15.38 18.94 -15.69
CA SER A 311 14.50 18.57 -16.79
C SER A 311 13.12 18.08 -16.37
N GLN A 312 12.83 17.95 -15.07
CA GLN A 312 11.55 17.45 -14.58
C GLN A 312 10.49 18.57 -14.48
N PRO A 313 9.23 18.30 -14.84
CA PRO A 313 8.14 19.28 -14.72
C PRO A 313 8.00 19.76 -13.26
N GLY A 314 7.97 21.07 -13.06
CA GLY A 314 7.89 21.68 -11.72
C GLY A 314 9.23 22.05 -11.10
N ALA A 315 10.36 21.63 -11.70
CA ALA A 315 11.69 22.05 -11.28
C ALA A 315 11.98 23.50 -11.67
N ASN A 316 12.31 24.35 -10.70
CA ASN A 316 12.81 25.70 -10.92
C ASN A 316 14.28 25.78 -10.45
N PRO A 317 15.19 26.38 -11.24
CA PRO A 317 16.57 26.64 -10.80
C PRO A 317 16.71 27.44 -9.50
N SER A 318 15.64 28.09 -9.05
CA SER A 318 15.56 28.86 -7.79
C SER A 318 14.79 28.15 -6.68
N ASP A 319 14.35 26.91 -6.87
CA ASP A 319 13.73 26.13 -5.80
C ASP A 319 14.71 25.99 -4.64
N ALA A 320 14.22 26.35 -3.45
CA ALA A 320 15.02 26.21 -2.24
C ALA A 320 15.25 24.71 -1.94
N PRO A 321 16.44 24.34 -1.44
CA PRO A 321 16.67 23.10 -0.73
C PRO A 321 15.45 22.55 0.03
N ALA A 322 14.97 21.35 -0.30
CA ALA A 322 14.08 20.62 0.58
C ALA A 322 14.87 20.18 1.83
N VAL A 323 14.90 21.04 2.85
CA VAL A 323 15.72 20.82 4.06
C VAL A 323 15.27 19.58 4.86
N ASN A 324 14.05 19.08 4.63
CA ASN A 324 13.39 18.06 5.47
C ASN A 324 12.58 17.00 4.67
N GLY A 325 12.97 16.60 3.45
CA GLY A 325 12.17 15.63 2.65
C GLY A 325 10.71 16.09 2.46
N PHE A 326 9.74 15.15 2.52
CA PHE A 326 8.30 15.47 2.52
C PHE A 326 7.81 16.21 3.79
N LYS A 327 8.69 16.51 4.76
CA LYS A 327 8.34 17.02 6.09
C LYS A 327 7.28 16.13 6.77
N ALA A 328 6.60 16.71 7.74
CA ALA A 328 5.30 16.35 8.25
C ALA A 328 4.22 15.99 7.21
N GLN A 329 4.31 16.38 5.94
CA GLN A 329 3.18 16.28 5.00
C GLN A 329 2.73 14.83 4.79
N LEU A 330 1.43 14.63 4.65
CA LEU A 330 0.82 13.34 4.30
C LEU A 330 0.44 13.32 2.82
N GLY A 331 0.23 12.12 2.27
CA GLY A 331 -0.37 11.98 0.96
C GLY A 331 -1.89 11.98 1.02
N PHE A 332 -2.52 11.71 -0.12
CA PHE A 332 -3.97 11.78 -0.25
C PHE A 332 -4.69 10.83 0.69
N ARG A 333 -5.93 11.18 1.04
CA ARG A 333 -6.83 10.24 1.70
C ARG A 333 -7.09 9.06 0.77
N VAL A 334 -7.00 7.85 1.30
CA VAL A 334 -7.28 6.60 0.59
C VAL A 334 -8.28 5.76 1.38
N PRO A 335 -9.06 4.89 0.71
CA PRO A 335 -9.99 4.02 1.43
C PRO A 335 -9.25 3.11 2.42
N ASN A 336 -9.87 2.89 3.57
CA ASN A 336 -9.44 1.93 4.58
C ASN A 336 -10.62 1.12 5.09
N MET A 337 -10.40 -0.18 5.34
CA MET A 337 -11.36 -1.02 6.06
C MET A 337 -10.66 -1.87 7.10
N VAL A 338 -11.28 -1.99 8.27
CA VAL A 338 -10.84 -2.86 9.37
C VAL A 338 -11.87 -3.97 9.53
N ILE A 339 -11.45 -5.23 9.38
CA ILE A 339 -12.35 -6.39 9.30
C ILE A 339 -11.91 -7.41 10.36
N SER A 340 -12.76 -7.68 11.34
CA SER A 340 -12.44 -8.56 12.47
C SER A 340 -13.72 -8.98 13.22
N PRO A 341 -13.71 -10.11 13.96
CA PRO A 341 -14.76 -10.45 14.91
C PRO A 341 -15.05 -9.33 15.91
N TYR A 342 -14.04 -8.53 16.26
CA TYR A 342 -14.10 -7.52 17.32
C TYR A 342 -14.33 -6.10 16.80
N VAL A 343 -14.48 -5.90 15.49
CA VAL A 343 -14.73 -4.57 14.94
C VAL A 343 -16.17 -4.14 15.21
N ARG A 344 -16.36 -2.86 15.55
CA ARG A 344 -17.68 -2.24 15.72
C ARG A 344 -18.49 -2.36 14.44
N LYS A 345 -19.81 -2.57 14.59
CA LYS A 345 -20.71 -2.68 13.45
C LYS A 345 -20.95 -1.32 12.82
N HIS A 346 -20.83 -1.23 11.49
CA HIS A 346 -21.18 -0.05 10.70
C HIS A 346 -20.56 1.24 11.27
N TYR A 347 -19.26 1.21 11.52
CA TYR A 347 -18.55 2.29 12.21
C TYR A 347 -17.62 3.05 11.27
N VAL A 348 -17.64 4.37 11.37
CA VAL A 348 -16.70 5.24 10.65
C VAL A 348 -15.83 5.92 11.69
N SER A 349 -14.52 5.64 11.66
CA SER A 349 -13.56 6.41 12.44
C SER A 349 -13.27 7.72 11.74
N HIS A 350 -13.35 8.81 12.51
CA HIS A 350 -13.01 10.16 12.08
C HIS A 350 -11.70 10.65 12.67
N ILE A 351 -10.87 9.77 13.23
CA ILE A 351 -9.55 10.15 13.74
C ILE A 351 -8.57 10.17 12.54
N PRO A 352 -7.79 11.24 12.33
CA PRO A 352 -6.76 11.23 11.30
C PRO A 352 -5.73 10.12 11.55
N MET A 353 -5.44 9.35 10.51
CA MET A 353 -4.51 8.23 10.53
C MET A 353 -3.74 8.14 9.21
N ASP A 354 -2.53 7.59 9.23
CA ASP A 354 -1.89 7.07 8.02
C ASP A 354 -1.59 5.58 8.15
N HIS A 355 -0.97 4.97 7.14
CA HIS A 355 -0.68 3.53 7.15
C HIS A 355 0.19 3.09 8.33
N THR A 356 1.00 3.99 8.88
CA THR A 356 1.86 3.71 10.02
C THR A 356 1.08 3.48 11.31
N ALA A 357 -0.22 3.80 11.36
CA ALA A 357 -1.09 3.43 12.48
C ALA A 357 -1.22 1.90 12.61
N ILE A 358 -1.13 1.16 11.50
CA ILE A 358 -1.06 -0.31 11.53
C ILE A 358 0.23 -0.75 12.25
N LEU A 359 1.35 -0.07 12.00
CA LEU A 359 2.60 -0.35 12.70
C LEU A 359 2.47 -0.06 14.18
N LYS A 360 1.87 1.08 14.57
CA LYS A 360 1.59 1.39 15.98
C LYS A 360 0.80 0.27 16.67
N PHE A 361 -0.25 -0.24 16.01
CA PHE A 361 -1.06 -1.36 16.51
C PHE A 361 -0.23 -2.65 16.67
N VAL A 362 0.52 -3.04 15.64
CA VAL A 362 1.37 -4.25 15.64
C VAL A 362 2.47 -4.17 16.70
N GLN A 363 3.17 -3.04 16.78
CA GLN A 363 4.22 -2.80 17.76
C GLN A 363 3.67 -2.86 19.19
N SER A 364 2.55 -2.18 19.45
CA SER A 364 1.90 -2.21 20.76
C SER A 364 1.49 -3.62 21.17
N ARG A 365 1.01 -4.42 20.22
CA ARG A 365 0.54 -5.80 20.46
C ARG A 365 1.68 -6.79 20.72
N PHE A 366 2.78 -6.69 19.99
CA PHE A 366 3.81 -7.74 19.95
C PHE A 366 5.17 -7.34 20.52
N LEU A 367 5.48 -6.04 20.54
CA LEU A 367 6.79 -5.53 20.92
C LEU A 367 6.73 -4.67 22.19
N GLY A 368 5.59 -4.03 22.46
CA GLY A 368 5.32 -3.18 23.61
C GLY A 368 4.78 -1.80 23.20
N ALA A 369 3.95 -1.18 24.04
CA ALA A 369 3.25 0.07 23.71
C ALA A 369 4.17 1.28 23.44
N SER A 370 5.40 1.24 23.97
CA SER A 370 6.42 2.27 23.77
C SER A 370 7.29 2.03 22.52
N GLU A 371 7.15 0.89 21.84
CA GLU A 371 7.94 0.60 20.64
C GLU A 371 7.43 1.39 19.44
N HIS A 372 8.37 1.91 18.66
CA HIS A 372 8.15 2.63 17.41
C HIS A 372 9.39 2.55 16.51
N LEU A 373 9.22 2.78 15.20
CA LEU A 373 10.30 2.89 14.22
C LEU A 373 10.79 4.33 14.09
N THR A 374 9.87 5.30 14.08
CA THR A 374 10.18 6.74 13.96
C THR A 374 9.27 7.57 14.88
N GLU A 375 9.28 8.90 14.77
CA GLU A 375 8.29 9.73 15.46
C GLU A 375 6.92 9.74 14.76
N ARG A 376 6.84 9.33 13.48
CA ARG A 376 5.60 9.31 12.70
C ARG A 376 4.65 8.19 13.11
N ASP A 377 5.15 6.96 13.26
CA ASP A 377 4.33 5.83 13.74
C ASP A 377 4.07 5.92 15.25
N LYS A 378 4.99 6.52 16.01
CA LYS A 378 4.77 6.86 17.43
C LYS A 378 3.61 7.81 17.64
N ALA A 379 3.41 8.79 16.76
CA ALA A 379 2.36 9.80 16.84
C ALA A 379 0.97 9.28 16.45
N GLN A 380 0.88 8.11 15.83
CA GLN A 380 -0.39 7.55 15.38
C GLN A 380 -1.28 7.13 16.56
N PRO A 381 -2.62 7.17 16.38
CA PRO A 381 -3.53 6.50 17.30
C PRO A 381 -3.33 4.98 17.26
N ASP A 382 -3.79 4.30 18.31
CA ASP A 382 -3.61 2.85 18.49
C ASP A 382 -4.67 1.98 17.81
N LEU A 383 -5.52 2.57 16.96
CA LEU A 383 -6.66 1.93 16.26
C LEU A 383 -7.72 1.30 17.19
N THR A 384 -7.70 1.55 18.49
CA THR A 384 -8.64 0.88 19.42
C THR A 384 -10.09 1.36 19.26
N ASP A 385 -10.31 2.53 18.67
CA ASP A 385 -11.65 3.08 18.43
C ASP A 385 -12.47 2.23 17.46
N PHE A 386 -11.84 1.52 16.53
CA PHE A 386 -12.51 0.57 15.63
C PHE A 386 -13.09 -0.65 16.34
N PHE A 387 -12.61 -0.98 17.53
CA PHE A 387 -12.88 -2.26 18.18
C PHE A 387 -13.86 -2.15 19.36
N ASP A 388 -14.59 -3.25 19.56
CA ASP A 388 -15.28 -3.66 20.77
C ASP A 388 -14.76 -5.06 21.16
N PHE A 389 -13.69 -5.08 21.96
CA PHE A 389 -13.10 -6.31 22.46
C PHE A 389 -13.94 -7.01 23.54
N THR A 390 -15.06 -6.42 23.97
CA THR A 390 -15.92 -7.02 24.99
C THR A 390 -16.98 -7.95 24.39
N GLY A 391 -17.51 -7.60 23.20
CA GLY A 391 -18.67 -8.27 22.62
C GLY A 391 -18.38 -9.22 21.46
N ALA A 392 -17.24 -9.09 20.76
CA ALA A 392 -16.98 -9.75 19.47
C ALA A 392 -18.19 -9.68 18.52
N PRO A 393 -18.61 -8.47 18.06
CA PRO A 393 -19.88 -8.28 17.35
C PRO A 393 -20.05 -9.14 16.07
N TRP A 394 -18.94 -9.61 15.51
CA TRP A 394 -18.83 -10.45 14.33
C TRP A 394 -18.23 -11.84 14.64
N ALA A 395 -18.47 -12.39 15.83
CA ALA A 395 -18.07 -13.75 16.19
C ALA A 395 -18.53 -14.77 15.12
N ALA A 396 -19.75 -14.61 14.62
CA ALA A 396 -20.16 -15.17 13.34
C ALA A 396 -19.92 -14.11 12.23
N PRO A 397 -19.10 -14.40 11.21
CA PRO A 397 -18.87 -13.46 10.12
C PRO A 397 -20.16 -13.24 9.30
N PRO A 398 -20.36 -12.04 8.73
CA PRO A 398 -21.45 -11.78 7.82
C PRO A 398 -21.27 -12.57 6.50
N THR A 399 -22.30 -12.61 5.66
CA THR A 399 -22.24 -13.24 4.33
C THR A 399 -22.23 -12.17 3.23
N PRO A 400 -21.07 -11.83 2.66
CA PRO A 400 -20.98 -10.83 1.62
C PRO A 400 -21.66 -11.26 0.32
N PRO A 401 -22.06 -10.30 -0.53
CA PRO A 401 -22.55 -10.60 -1.87
C PRO A 401 -21.42 -11.17 -2.73
N THR A 402 -21.78 -11.86 -3.80
CA THR A 402 -20.83 -12.14 -4.89
C THR A 402 -20.36 -10.80 -5.49
N PRO A 403 -19.05 -10.54 -5.57
CA PRO A 403 -18.54 -9.32 -6.19
C PRO A 403 -19.03 -9.16 -7.62
N VAL A 404 -19.42 -7.94 -7.96
CA VAL A 404 -19.70 -7.54 -9.34
C VAL A 404 -18.47 -7.82 -10.21
N SER A 405 -18.73 -8.29 -11.42
CA SER A 405 -17.74 -8.63 -12.44
C SER A 405 -18.15 -8.05 -13.79
N PRO A 406 -17.25 -7.94 -14.77
CA PRO A 406 -17.62 -7.58 -16.13
C PRO A 406 -18.74 -8.48 -16.70
N ALA A 407 -18.71 -9.78 -16.37
CA ALA A 407 -19.75 -10.72 -16.77
C ALA A 407 -21.12 -10.39 -16.16
N SER A 408 -21.19 -10.01 -14.89
CA SER A 408 -22.46 -9.66 -14.23
C SER A 408 -22.98 -8.28 -14.65
N LEU A 409 -22.09 -7.37 -15.07
CA LEU A 409 -22.49 -6.08 -15.65
C LEU A 409 -23.02 -6.23 -17.09
N GLY A 410 -22.67 -7.32 -17.78
CA GLY A 410 -23.02 -7.52 -19.19
C GLY A 410 -22.17 -6.70 -20.17
N TYR A 411 -21.12 -6.04 -19.68
CA TYR A 411 -20.16 -5.30 -20.49
C TYR A 411 -18.78 -5.28 -19.83
N ASP A 412 -17.73 -5.11 -20.65
CA ASP A 412 -16.38 -4.85 -20.14
C ASP A 412 -16.24 -3.37 -19.78
N PRO A 413 -16.06 -3.02 -18.49
CA PRO A 413 -15.86 -1.64 -18.08
C PRO A 413 -14.55 -1.08 -18.64
N CYS A 414 -13.59 -1.90 -19.07
CA CYS A 414 -12.35 -1.45 -19.72
C CYS A 414 -12.54 -1.13 -21.21
N THR A 415 -13.77 -0.99 -21.71
CA THR A 415 -14.03 -0.57 -23.09
C THR A 415 -14.55 0.87 -23.16
N PRO A 416 -13.83 1.80 -23.83
CA PRO A 416 -14.19 3.23 -23.93
C PRO A 416 -15.63 3.54 -24.35
N THR A 417 -16.22 2.72 -25.23
CA THR A 417 -17.59 2.91 -25.73
C THR A 417 -18.69 2.64 -24.70
N ASN A 418 -18.34 2.01 -23.57
CA ASN A 418 -19.28 1.61 -22.52
C ASN A 418 -19.16 2.49 -21.27
N PHE A 419 -18.26 3.48 -21.27
CA PHE A 419 -18.31 4.51 -20.25
C PHE A 419 -19.50 5.42 -20.56
N GLY A 420 -20.41 5.50 -19.60
CA GLY A 420 -21.44 6.54 -19.59
C GLY A 420 -20.82 7.95 -19.67
N PRO A 421 -21.64 8.97 -19.93
CA PRO A 421 -21.20 10.36 -20.13
C PRO A 421 -20.33 10.93 -19.01
#